data_AF-A0A9D7IWX2-F1
#
_entry.id   AF-A0A9D7IWX2-F1
#
_cell.length_a   1.000
_cell.length_b   1.000
_cell.length_c   1.000
_cell.angle_alpha   90.00
_cell.angle_beta   90.00
_cell.angle_gamma   90.00
#
_symmetry.space_group_name_H-M   'P 1'
#
loop_
_entity.id
_entity.type
_entity.pdbx_description
1 polymer ?
#
loop_
_entity_poly.entity_id
_entity_poly.type
_entity_poly.pdbx_seq_one_letter_code
_entity_poly.pdbx_strand_id
1 'polypeptide(L)'
;MKRLITAGLIGLLLQNWGCSFLDLSGGCGNEIIKEIIAPDQKYKVIIFQRDCGATTGYSTQISFMPANEKLPNKEGNIFSCDSDHGKVRLGPGGGPPVEVKWKEGNILEIIHDTDARIFFAANERSGVKIEYAKKTFDYGQMSNIYCNGARGRVLCSSISVARAPVEYVVSPLGGFIIMRYRVVTRMYWRTQ
;
A
#
# COMPACT_ATOMS: atom_id res chain seq x y z
N MET A 1 -45.84 -35.64 48.43
CA MET A 1 -44.65 -36.02 47.63
C MET A 1 -45.12 -36.49 46.25
N LYS A 2 -44.46 -36.02 45.17
CA LYS A 2 -44.63 -36.35 43.71
C LYS A 2 -45.82 -35.63 43.04
N ARG A 3 -45.63 -34.41 42.51
CA ARG A 3 -45.25 -34.02 41.12
C ARG A 3 -46.20 -34.57 40.05
N LEU A 4 -46.87 -33.66 39.33
CA LEU A 4 -47.12 -33.67 37.88
C LEU A 4 -48.03 -32.47 37.53
N ILE A 5 -47.42 -31.30 37.28
CA ILE A 5 -48.11 -30.18 36.65
C ILE A 5 -47.84 -30.29 35.15
N THR A 6 -48.93 -30.51 34.43
CA THR A 6 -49.13 -30.41 33.00
C THR A 6 -48.72 -29.02 32.49
N ALA A 7 -47.70 -28.96 31.63
CA ALA A 7 -47.45 -27.81 30.76
C ALA A 7 -46.91 -28.34 29.43
N GLY A 8 -47.84 -28.79 28.58
CA GLY A 8 -47.59 -28.90 27.15
C GLY A 8 -47.56 -27.50 26.53
N LEU A 9 -46.76 -27.36 25.46
CA LEU A 9 -46.75 -26.25 24.49
C LEU A 9 -45.94 -24.98 24.84
N ILE A 10 -44.66 -25.15 25.17
CA ILE A 10 -43.59 -24.25 24.70
C ILE A 10 -42.42 -25.19 24.34
N GLY A 11 -42.38 -25.79 23.14
CA GLY A 11 -42.23 -25.04 21.90
C GLY A 11 -40.77 -24.65 21.66
N LEU A 12 -39.84 -25.61 21.75
CA LEU A 12 -38.74 -25.79 20.80
C LEU A 12 -38.09 -24.51 20.22
N LEU A 13 -37.55 -23.59 21.02
CA LEU A 13 -36.87 -22.38 20.48
C LEU A 13 -35.66 -21.92 21.31
N LEU A 14 -34.76 -22.83 21.70
CA LEU A 14 -33.41 -22.45 22.15
C LEU A 14 -32.32 -23.41 21.63
N GLN A 15 -32.49 -23.95 20.42
CA GLN A 15 -31.40 -24.59 19.64
C GLN A 15 -30.88 -23.65 18.55
N ASN A 16 -30.74 -22.37 18.87
CA ASN A 16 -30.09 -21.41 17.97
C ASN A 16 -29.28 -20.39 18.77
N TRP A 17 -28.50 -20.89 19.74
CA TRP A 17 -27.27 -20.19 20.12
C TRP A 17 -26.28 -20.47 19.00
N GLY A 18 -26.51 -19.77 17.90
CA GLY A 18 -25.71 -19.86 16.70
C GLY A 18 -24.25 -19.76 17.10
N CYS A 19 -23.51 -20.83 16.77
CA CYS A 19 -22.13 -20.67 16.34
C CYS A 19 -22.15 -19.82 15.06
N SER A 20 -22.42 -18.53 15.20
CA SER A 20 -22.56 -17.59 14.09
C SER A 20 -21.63 -16.40 14.29
N PHE A 21 -20.41 -16.61 14.79
CA PHE A 21 -19.33 -15.61 14.69
C PHE A 21 -17.93 -16.26 14.58
N LEU A 22 -17.84 -17.49 14.09
CA LEU A 22 -16.59 -17.90 13.43
C LEU A 22 -16.64 -17.32 12.02
N ASP A 23 -16.34 -16.03 11.93
CA ASP A 23 -15.90 -15.43 10.68
C ASP A 23 -14.54 -16.08 10.35
N LEU A 24 -14.62 -17.27 9.75
CA LEU A 24 -13.52 -18.01 9.15
C LEU A 24 -13.07 -17.34 7.83
N SER A 25 -13.21 -16.02 7.72
CA SER A 25 -12.40 -15.26 6.78
C SER A 25 -10.96 -15.40 7.25
N GLY A 26 -10.22 -16.32 6.62
CA GLY A 26 -8.76 -16.34 6.71
C GLY A 26 -8.27 -14.89 6.59
N GLY A 27 -7.65 -14.39 7.66
CA GLY A 27 -7.70 -13.00 8.13
C GLY A 27 -7.14 -11.96 7.17
N CYS A 28 -7.83 -11.74 6.05
CA CYS A 28 -7.44 -10.74 5.09
C CYS A 28 -7.95 -9.35 5.48
N GLY A 29 -7.06 -8.36 5.42
CA GLY A 29 -7.36 -6.95 5.65
C GLY A 29 -6.97 -6.10 4.45
N ASN A 30 -7.72 -5.02 4.22
CA ASN A 30 -7.41 -4.02 3.22
C ASN A 30 -7.11 -2.68 3.91
N GLU A 31 -5.93 -2.12 3.66
CA GLU A 31 -5.53 -0.78 4.11
C GLU A 31 -5.45 0.19 2.92
N ILE A 32 -6.25 1.26 2.97
CA ILE A 32 -6.29 2.26 1.89
C ILE A 32 -5.03 3.12 1.93
N ILE A 33 -4.27 3.13 0.83
CA ILE A 33 -3.08 3.96 0.65
C ILE A 33 -3.45 5.29 -0.02
N LYS A 34 -4.32 5.24 -1.04
CA LYS A 34 -4.68 6.43 -1.82
C LYS A 34 -6.05 6.27 -2.49
N GLU A 35 -6.82 7.35 -2.51
CA GLU A 35 -8.04 7.49 -3.33
C GLU A 35 -7.84 8.56 -4.40
N ILE A 36 -8.27 8.30 -5.62
CA ILE A 36 -8.16 9.20 -6.78
C ILE A 36 -9.51 9.26 -7.47
N ILE A 37 -10.16 10.42 -7.42
CA ILE A 37 -11.45 10.64 -8.08
C ILE A 37 -11.24 10.81 -9.60
N ALA A 38 -12.13 10.20 -10.39
CA ALA A 38 -12.13 10.37 -11.84
C ALA A 38 -12.49 11.82 -12.23
N PRO A 39 -12.04 12.32 -13.39
CA PRO A 39 -12.35 13.68 -13.84
C PRO A 39 -13.85 13.98 -13.93
N ASP A 40 -14.67 12.95 -14.21
CA ASP A 40 -16.13 13.04 -14.29
C ASP A 40 -16.85 12.93 -12.93
N GLN A 41 -16.09 12.70 -11.85
CA GLN A 41 -16.55 12.51 -10.46
C GLN A 41 -17.53 11.34 -10.24
N LYS A 42 -17.79 10.51 -11.24
CA LYS A 42 -18.70 9.36 -11.11
C LYS A 42 -18.01 8.16 -10.47
N TYR A 43 -16.72 8.03 -10.73
CA TYR A 43 -15.92 6.91 -10.28
C TYR A 43 -14.71 7.37 -9.48
N LYS A 44 -14.12 6.43 -8.76
CA LYS A 44 -12.83 6.59 -8.10
C LYS A 44 -12.00 5.34 -8.23
N VAL A 45 -10.70 5.54 -8.12
CA VAL A 45 -9.70 4.50 -8.04
C VAL A 45 -9.12 4.51 -6.63
N ILE A 46 -9.12 3.35 -5.99
CA ILE A 46 -8.53 3.14 -4.67
C ILE A 46 -7.32 2.23 -4.82
N ILE A 47 -6.17 2.72 -4.37
CA ILE A 47 -4.95 1.94 -4.18
C ILE A 47 -4.92 1.51 -2.72
N PHE A 48 -4.81 0.22 -2.47
CA PHE A 48 -4.80 -0.33 -1.13
C PHE A 48 -3.80 -1.47 -1.02
N GLN A 49 -3.27 -1.67 0.18
CA GLN A 49 -2.53 -2.88 0.50
C GLN A 49 -3.52 -3.93 1.01
N ARG A 50 -3.31 -5.18 0.57
CA ARG A 50 -4.02 -6.34 1.08
C ARG A 50 -3.03 -7.29 1.76
N ASP A 51 -3.31 -7.59 3.02
CA ASP A 51 -2.64 -8.59 3.85
C ASP A 51 -3.60 -9.75 4.06
N CYS A 52 -3.12 -10.99 4.02
CA CYS A 52 -3.90 -12.20 4.33
C CYS A 52 -3.24 -13.08 5.41
N GLY A 53 -2.25 -12.54 6.13
CA GLY A 53 -1.63 -13.17 7.28
C GLY A 53 -0.28 -13.84 6.99
N ALA A 54 0.23 -14.51 8.04
CA ALA A 54 1.65 -14.77 8.31
C ALA A 54 2.48 -15.45 7.20
N THR A 55 1.86 -16.10 6.23
CA THR A 55 2.57 -16.83 5.15
C THR A 55 2.48 -16.15 3.79
N THR A 56 1.69 -15.07 3.65
CA THR A 56 1.52 -14.33 2.39
C THR A 56 2.10 -12.94 2.55
N GLY A 57 3.01 -12.55 1.63
CA GLY A 57 3.53 -11.18 1.61
C GLY A 57 2.43 -10.16 1.28
N TYR A 58 2.66 -8.91 1.67
CA TYR A 58 1.76 -7.82 1.34
C TYR A 58 1.65 -7.63 -0.18
N SER A 59 0.42 -7.46 -0.66
CA SER A 59 0.14 -7.13 -2.06
C SER A 59 -0.41 -5.72 -2.17
N THR A 60 -0.03 -5.02 -3.23
CA THR A 60 -0.65 -3.74 -3.60
C THR A 60 -1.69 -4.01 -4.66
N GLN A 61 -2.92 -3.60 -4.38
CA GLN A 61 -4.07 -3.85 -5.24
C GLN A 61 -4.82 -2.56 -5.54
N ILE A 62 -5.55 -2.57 -6.66
CA ILE A 62 -6.31 -1.42 -7.13
C ILE A 62 -7.74 -1.84 -7.45
N SER A 63 -8.67 -1.04 -6.93
CA SER A 63 -10.10 -1.14 -7.24
C SER A 63 -10.62 0.12 -7.91
N PHE A 64 -11.39 -0.07 -8.98
CA PHE A 64 -12.20 0.94 -9.64
C PHE A 64 -13.66 0.78 -9.25
N MET A 65 -14.28 1.83 -8.71
CA MET A 65 -15.64 1.76 -8.17
C MET A 65 -16.37 3.12 -8.20
N PRO A 66 -17.69 3.16 -8.00
CA PRO A 66 -18.43 4.42 -7.87
C PRO A 66 -17.84 5.32 -6.78
N ALA A 67 -17.84 6.64 -7.00
CA ALA A 67 -17.17 7.60 -6.13
C ALA A 67 -17.73 7.61 -4.68
N ASN A 68 -19.02 7.27 -4.52
CA ASN A 68 -19.73 7.26 -3.24
C ASN A 68 -19.65 5.93 -2.47
N GLU A 69 -19.06 4.88 -3.05
CA GLU A 69 -18.96 3.59 -2.39
C GLU A 69 -17.69 3.47 -1.53
N LYS A 70 -17.75 2.62 -0.50
CA LYS A 70 -16.61 2.29 0.36
C LYS A 70 -15.93 1.02 -0.14
N LEU A 71 -14.60 0.97 -0.03
CA LEU A 71 -13.82 -0.22 -0.39
C LEU A 71 -14.33 -1.44 0.41
N PRO A 72 -14.83 -2.51 -0.24
CA PRO A 72 -15.16 -3.74 0.45
C PRO A 72 -13.87 -4.47 0.87
N ASN A 73 -13.94 -5.33 1.88
CA ASN A 73 -12.84 -6.24 2.22
C ASN A 73 -12.75 -7.40 1.20
N LYS A 74 -12.39 -7.08 -0.03
CA LYS A 74 -12.22 -8.01 -1.16
C LYS A 74 -10.94 -7.65 -1.92
N GLU A 75 -10.51 -8.56 -2.78
CA GLU A 75 -9.43 -8.32 -3.73
C GLU A 75 -9.75 -7.20 -4.73
N GLY A 76 -8.69 -6.62 -5.30
CA GLY A 76 -8.72 -5.54 -6.27
C GLY A 76 -9.33 -6.00 -7.60
N ASN A 77 -10.12 -5.13 -8.21
CA ASN A 77 -10.87 -5.47 -9.42
C ASN A 77 -10.24 -4.96 -10.73
N ILE A 78 -9.12 -4.25 -10.69
CA ILE A 78 -8.39 -3.80 -11.90
C ILE A 78 -6.89 -4.09 -11.91
N PHE A 79 -6.24 -4.23 -10.75
CA PHE A 79 -4.81 -4.55 -10.68
C PHE A 79 -4.42 -5.19 -9.35
N SER A 80 -3.48 -6.14 -9.37
CA SER A 80 -2.88 -6.76 -8.18
C SER A 80 -1.43 -7.17 -8.45
N CYS A 81 -0.53 -6.79 -7.54
CA CYS A 81 0.89 -7.15 -7.61
C CYS A 81 1.53 -7.34 -6.23
N ASP A 82 2.65 -8.06 -6.19
CA ASP A 82 3.53 -8.16 -5.02
C ASP A 82 5.00 -7.90 -5.39
N SER A 83 5.86 -7.91 -4.36
CA SER A 83 7.27 -7.53 -4.48
C SER A 83 8.16 -8.62 -5.08
N ASP A 84 7.57 -9.72 -5.58
CA ASP A 84 8.28 -10.90 -6.08
C ASP A 84 9.42 -11.34 -5.15
N HIS A 85 9.06 -11.72 -3.92
CA HIS A 85 10.02 -12.13 -2.88
C HIS A 85 11.05 -11.04 -2.51
N GLY A 86 10.65 -9.77 -2.57
CA GLY A 86 11.48 -8.63 -2.14
C GLY A 86 12.38 -8.03 -3.22
N LYS A 87 12.18 -8.37 -4.50
CA LYS A 87 12.85 -7.69 -5.62
C LYS A 87 12.45 -6.23 -5.74
N VAL A 88 11.20 -5.91 -5.41
CA VAL A 88 10.70 -4.53 -5.38
C VAL A 88 10.82 -3.93 -3.99
N ARG A 89 11.24 -2.67 -3.93
CA ARG A 89 11.26 -1.90 -2.69
C ARG A 89 9.85 -1.62 -2.23
N LEU A 90 9.59 -1.80 -0.93
CA LEU A 90 8.27 -1.61 -0.35
C LEU A 90 7.93 -0.12 -0.26
N GLY A 91 6.71 0.23 -0.63
CA GLY A 91 6.15 1.57 -0.45
C GLY A 91 5.55 1.75 0.96
N PRO A 92 4.86 2.89 1.20
CA PRO A 92 4.27 3.23 2.50
C PRO A 92 3.29 2.17 3.05
N GLY A 93 2.60 1.45 2.17
CA GLY A 93 1.67 0.38 2.56
C GLY A 93 2.32 -1.00 2.73
N GLY A 94 3.65 -1.13 2.68
CA GLY A 94 4.33 -2.42 2.83
C GLY A 94 4.30 -3.34 1.61
N GLY A 95 3.48 -3.06 0.59
CA GLY A 95 3.53 -3.68 -0.74
C GLY A 95 4.35 -2.86 -1.76
N PRO A 96 4.50 -3.33 -3.01
CA PRO A 96 5.11 -2.56 -4.08
C PRO A 96 4.42 -1.21 -4.29
N PRO A 97 5.16 -0.12 -4.49
CA PRO A 97 4.56 1.16 -4.84
C PRO A 97 3.93 1.10 -6.24
N VAL A 98 2.78 1.74 -6.37
CA VAL A 98 2.07 1.90 -7.64
C VAL A 98 1.57 3.34 -7.73
N GLU A 99 1.66 3.92 -8.92
CA GLU A 99 1.07 5.21 -9.24
C GLU A 99 -0.07 5.04 -10.22
N VAL A 100 -1.07 5.90 -10.09
CA VAL A 100 -2.22 5.92 -11.00
C VAL A 100 -2.43 7.35 -11.48
N LYS A 101 -2.66 7.50 -12.78
CA LYS A 101 -2.92 8.78 -13.43
C LYS A 101 -4.11 8.66 -14.38
N TRP A 102 -4.96 9.68 -14.36
CA TRP A 102 -5.98 9.86 -15.39
C TRP A 102 -5.35 10.54 -16.60
N LYS A 103 -5.49 9.93 -17.76
CA LYS A 103 -5.15 10.51 -19.06
C LYS A 103 -6.43 11.01 -19.75
N GLU A 104 -6.24 11.74 -20.85
CA GLU A 104 -7.34 12.11 -21.75
C GLU A 104 -8.03 10.88 -22.34
N GLY A 105 -9.25 11.05 -22.83
CA GLY A 105 -9.96 9.98 -23.56
C GLY A 105 -10.42 8.81 -22.70
N ASN A 106 -10.70 9.03 -21.40
CA ASN A 106 -11.15 8.00 -20.47
C ASN A 106 -10.14 6.84 -20.29
N ILE A 107 -8.85 7.20 -20.29
CA ILE A 107 -7.74 6.26 -20.11
C ILE A 107 -7.19 6.40 -18.69
N LEU A 108 -7.08 5.28 -17.99
CA LEU A 108 -6.43 5.16 -16.69
C LEU A 108 -5.04 4.55 -16.89
N GLU A 109 -3.98 5.30 -16.57
CA GLU A 109 -2.62 4.78 -16.58
C GLU A 109 -2.23 4.28 -15.18
N ILE A 110 -1.82 3.02 -15.10
CA ILE A 110 -1.27 2.37 -13.91
C ILE A 110 0.24 2.18 -14.12
N ILE A 111 1.03 2.85 -13.30
CA ILE A 111 2.48 2.81 -13.34
C ILE A 111 2.97 1.92 -12.19
N HIS A 112 3.58 0.78 -12.51
CA HIS A 112 4.04 -0.19 -11.52
C HIS A 112 5.55 -0.44 -11.64
N ASP A 113 6.13 -1.08 -10.61
CA ASP A 113 7.55 -1.39 -10.62
C ASP A 113 7.89 -2.45 -11.69
N THR A 114 9.05 -2.31 -12.33
CA THR A 114 9.48 -3.23 -13.39
C THR A 114 9.68 -4.66 -12.88
N ASP A 115 10.12 -4.79 -11.63
CA ASP A 115 10.39 -6.08 -10.98
C ASP A 115 9.19 -6.60 -10.17
N ALA A 116 8.05 -5.89 -10.16
CA ALA A 116 6.85 -6.34 -9.49
C ALA A 116 6.24 -7.53 -10.22
N ARG A 117 5.87 -8.57 -9.47
CA ARG A 117 5.10 -9.69 -10.02
C ARG A 117 3.62 -9.32 -10.01
N ILE A 118 3.03 -9.38 -11.20
CA ILE A 118 1.63 -9.04 -11.44
C ILE A 118 0.80 -10.32 -11.41
N PHE A 119 -0.26 -10.34 -10.60
CA PHE A 119 -1.22 -11.45 -10.55
C PHE A 119 -2.48 -11.16 -11.36
N PHE A 120 -2.88 -9.88 -11.41
CA PHE A 120 -4.10 -9.47 -12.10
C PHE A 120 -3.91 -8.08 -12.71
N ALA A 121 -4.37 -7.92 -13.96
CA ALA A 121 -4.33 -6.69 -14.72
C ALA A 121 -5.51 -6.67 -15.71
N ALA A 122 -6.47 -5.78 -15.50
CA ALA A 122 -7.60 -5.60 -16.40
C ALA A 122 -7.24 -4.65 -17.56
N ASN A 123 -7.75 -4.92 -18.77
CA ASN A 123 -7.55 -4.03 -19.91
C ASN A 123 -8.59 -2.90 -19.99
N GLU A 124 -9.76 -3.09 -19.39
CA GLU A 124 -10.86 -2.14 -19.38
C GLU A 124 -11.79 -2.39 -18.18
N ARG A 125 -12.44 -1.32 -17.69
CA ARG A 125 -13.53 -1.42 -16.71
C ARG A 125 -14.54 -0.30 -16.94
N SER A 126 -15.83 -0.64 -17.10
CA SER A 126 -16.92 0.35 -17.23
C SER A 126 -16.66 1.40 -18.34
N GLY A 127 -16.09 0.98 -19.47
CA GLY A 127 -15.73 1.88 -20.58
C GLY A 127 -14.48 2.74 -20.36
N VAL A 128 -13.78 2.58 -19.22
CA VAL A 128 -12.45 3.16 -18.96
C VAL A 128 -11.39 2.19 -19.44
N LYS A 129 -10.56 2.61 -20.39
CA LYS A 129 -9.41 1.82 -20.86
C LYS A 129 -8.29 1.90 -19.86
N ILE A 130 -7.61 0.79 -19.60
CA ILE A 130 -6.50 0.72 -18.64
C ILE A 130 -5.20 0.49 -19.41
N GLU A 131 -4.23 1.36 -19.18
CA GLU A 131 -2.89 1.27 -19.77
C GLU A 131 -1.84 1.12 -18.68
N TYR A 132 -0.78 0.39 -19.00
CA TYR A 132 0.28 0.07 -18.05
C TYR A 132 1.59 0.68 -18.48
N ALA A 133 2.29 1.28 -17.52
CA ALA A 133 3.67 1.72 -17.68
C ALA A 133 4.54 1.13 -16.57
N LYS A 134 5.82 0.93 -16.88
CA LYS A 134 6.80 0.40 -15.93
C LYS A 134 7.80 1.48 -15.56
N LYS A 135 8.19 1.52 -14.30
CA LYS A 135 9.37 2.28 -13.84
C LYS A 135 10.03 1.57 -12.68
N THR A 136 11.18 2.03 -12.22
CA THR A 136 11.76 1.57 -10.94
C THR A 136 11.49 2.64 -9.89
N PHE A 137 10.86 2.27 -8.80
CA PHE A 137 10.55 3.21 -7.71
C PHE A 137 11.69 3.24 -6.69
N ASP A 138 12.36 4.40 -6.56
CA ASP A 138 13.30 4.64 -5.46
C ASP A 138 12.59 5.38 -4.31
N TYR A 139 11.83 4.63 -3.50
CA TYR A 139 11.43 5.13 -2.19
C TYR A 139 12.68 5.16 -1.30
N GLY A 140 13.23 6.35 -1.09
CA GLY A 140 14.38 6.55 -0.21
C GLY A 140 14.09 5.94 1.15
N GLN A 141 14.92 4.99 1.59
CA GLN A 141 14.76 4.42 2.91
C GLN A 141 14.85 5.54 3.95
N MET A 142 13.93 5.51 4.93
CA MET A 142 14.30 5.91 6.28
C MET A 142 15.34 4.90 6.78
N SER A 143 16.57 5.00 6.27
CA SER A 143 17.69 4.30 6.88
C SER A 143 17.83 4.88 8.27
N ASN A 144 17.59 4.08 9.30
CA ASN A 144 18.01 4.42 10.65
C ASN A 144 19.53 4.60 10.61
N ILE A 145 19.99 5.85 10.51
CA ILE A 145 21.39 6.17 10.71
C ILE A 145 21.66 5.97 12.20
N TYR A 146 22.21 4.81 12.56
CA TYR A 146 22.75 4.59 13.89
C TYR A 146 24.03 5.40 14.04
N CYS A 147 23.94 6.58 14.65
CA CYS A 147 25.10 7.36 15.08
C CYS A 147 25.73 6.71 16.31
N ASN A 148 26.60 5.72 16.14
CA ASN A 148 27.53 5.33 17.21
C ASN A 148 28.80 6.18 17.09
N GLY A 149 28.79 7.34 17.74
CA GLY A 149 29.92 8.26 17.82
C GLY A 149 30.01 8.86 19.22
N ALA A 150 31.15 8.65 19.87
CA ALA A 150 31.45 8.94 21.26
C ALA A 150 31.05 10.34 21.78
N ARG A 151 30.54 10.35 23.03
CA ARG A 151 30.47 11.47 24.00
C ARG A 151 29.80 12.76 23.50
N GLY A 152 28.48 12.80 23.64
CA GLY A 152 27.71 14.05 23.65
C GLY A 152 26.24 13.76 23.35
N ARG A 153 25.33 14.17 24.23
CA ARG A 153 23.88 14.01 24.05
C ARG A 153 23.43 14.75 22.79
N VAL A 154 23.07 14.04 21.73
CA VAL A 154 22.31 14.58 20.60
C VAL A 154 20.95 13.90 20.61
N LEU A 155 19.90 14.66 20.92
CA LEU A 155 18.52 14.24 20.76
C LEU A 155 18.23 14.21 19.25
N CYS A 156 18.02 13.01 18.72
CA CYS A 156 17.71 12.82 17.31
C CYS A 156 16.21 13.08 17.10
N SER A 157 15.84 14.30 16.73
CA SER A 157 14.56 14.54 16.07
C SER A 157 14.75 14.34 14.57
N SER A 158 13.84 13.57 13.99
CA SER A 158 13.71 13.14 12.60
C SER A 158 14.44 14.03 11.56
N ILE A 159 15.56 13.54 11.02
CA ILE A 159 16.20 14.14 9.85
C ILE A 159 15.53 13.57 8.59
N SER A 160 14.79 14.42 7.88
CA SER A 160 14.34 14.12 6.51
C SER A 160 15.46 14.52 5.55
N VAL A 161 16.09 13.54 4.89
CA VAL A 161 17.12 13.81 3.87
C VAL A 161 16.44 13.93 2.51
N ALA A 162 16.27 15.16 2.02
CA ALA A 162 15.96 15.38 0.61
C ALA A 162 17.26 15.17 -0.20
N ARG A 163 17.27 14.20 -1.13
CA ARG A 163 18.40 14.01 -2.05
C ARG A 163 18.42 15.14 -3.09
N ALA A 164 19.53 15.87 -3.18
CA ALA A 164 19.86 16.73 -4.32
C ALA A 164 20.38 15.88 -5.50
N PRO A 165 20.28 16.35 -6.76
CA PRO A 165 20.76 15.61 -7.93
C PRO A 165 22.27 15.35 -7.88
N VAL A 166 22.67 14.17 -8.35
CA VAL A 166 24.06 13.68 -8.36
C VAL A 166 24.78 14.25 -9.59
N GLU A 167 25.82 15.08 -9.39
CA GLU A 167 26.78 15.40 -10.45
C GLU A 167 27.91 14.38 -10.45
N TYR A 168 28.18 13.78 -11.61
CA TYR A 168 29.29 12.84 -11.81
C TYR A 168 30.48 13.59 -12.41
N VAL A 169 31.59 13.65 -11.67
CA VAL A 169 32.87 14.13 -12.22
C VAL A 169 33.76 12.92 -12.47
N VAL A 170 34.06 12.65 -13.74
CA VAL A 170 34.93 11.54 -14.17
C VAL A 170 36.38 12.03 -14.13
N SER A 171 37.24 11.36 -13.35
CA SER A 171 38.69 11.61 -13.34
C SER A 171 39.33 11.07 -14.63
N PRO A 172 40.21 11.83 -15.31
CA PRO A 172 40.89 11.38 -16.52
C PRO A 172 42.06 10.40 -16.26
N LEU A 173 42.40 10.13 -14.99
CA LEU A 173 43.41 9.13 -14.62
C LEU A 173 42.70 8.01 -13.87
N GLY A 174 42.54 6.87 -14.54
CA GLY A 174 41.74 5.73 -14.09
C GLY A 174 42.02 5.34 -12.63
N GLY A 175 41.05 5.59 -11.75
CA GLY A 175 41.11 5.25 -10.34
C GLY A 175 40.06 5.98 -9.52
N PHE A 176 39.12 5.22 -8.94
CA PHE A 176 38.13 5.55 -7.91
C PHE A 176 37.23 6.78 -8.11
N ILE A 177 35.92 6.52 -8.26
CA ILE A 177 34.85 7.52 -8.12
C ILE A 177 34.71 7.85 -6.63
N ILE A 178 35.17 9.02 -6.19
CA ILE A 178 34.88 9.54 -4.84
C ILE A 178 33.52 10.22 -4.88
N MET A 179 32.49 9.59 -4.30
CA MET A 179 31.18 10.21 -4.10
C MET A 179 31.29 11.28 -3.01
N ARG A 180 31.27 12.56 -3.39
CA ARG A 180 31.10 13.67 -2.45
C ARG A 180 29.64 14.06 -2.37
N TYR A 181 28.99 13.73 -1.27
CA TYR A 181 27.65 14.24 -0.95
C TYR A 181 27.78 15.66 -0.40
N ARG A 182 27.14 16.65 -1.05
CA ARG A 182 26.95 17.98 -0.47
C ARG A 182 25.63 17.96 0.31
N VAL A 183 25.71 17.84 1.62
CA VAL A 183 24.54 17.94 2.51
C VAL A 183 24.11 19.41 2.54
N VAL A 184 22.93 19.72 2.01
CA VAL A 184 22.30 21.03 2.16
C VAL A 184 21.26 20.92 3.27
N THR A 185 21.61 21.36 4.47
CA THR A 185 20.67 21.51 5.58
C THR A 185 19.94 22.84 5.45
N ARG A 186 18.63 22.82 5.14
CA ARG A 186 17.75 24.00 5.31
C ARG A 186 16.98 23.83 6.62
N MET A 187 17.43 24.51 7.66
CA MET A 187 16.69 24.61 8.93
C MET A 187 15.51 25.58 8.75
N TYR A 188 14.28 25.08 8.90
CA TYR A 188 13.10 25.93 9.08
C TYR A 188 12.81 26.06 10.57
N TRP A 189 12.90 27.28 11.09
CA TRP A 189 12.43 27.61 12.44
C TRP A 189 10.94 27.94 12.37
N ARG A 190 10.11 27.21 13.12
CA ARG A 190 8.75 27.63 13.45
C ARG A 190 8.75 28.06 14.91
N THR A 191 8.74 29.37 15.15
CA THR A 191 8.47 29.92 16.48
C THR A 191 6.98 29.76 16.79
N GLN A 192 6.66 29.28 17.99
CA GLN A 192 5.30 29.30 18.53
C GLN A 192 4.88 30.75 18.84
#